data_AF-A0A0Q5LJU5-F1
#
_entry.id   AF-A0A0Q5LJU5-F1
#
_cell.length_a   1.000
_cell.length_b   1.000
_cell.length_c   1.000
_cell.angle_alpha   90.00
_cell.angle_beta   90.00
_cell.angle_gamma   90.00
#
_symmetry.space_group_name_H-M   'P 1'
#
loop_
_entity.id
_entity.type
_entity.pdbx_description
1 polymer ?
#
loop_
_entity_poly.entity_id
_entity_poly.type
_entity_poly.pdbx_seq_one_letter_code
_entity_poly.pdbx_strand_id
1 'polypeptide(L)'
;MVASVVLVGCIPILPSRPLAVQPISVTAVGDRISWVQCLDESMRVTYVSARIREESGQEREWPVLTAEGDDEDTVEFAPQMPVDLQTTFAGLPVVEANDIPLSSLAGTITVFLVLTGPNVRAEMAFNNIDVKSLEDGKFVYHSGEISDSPCDMPRD
;
A
#
# COMPACT_ATOMS: atom_id res chain seq x y z
N MET A 1 16.13 10.89 -52.97
CA MET A 1 16.35 10.44 -51.58
C MET A 1 15.13 10.86 -50.78
N VAL A 2 14.35 9.90 -50.31
CA VAL A 2 13.11 10.14 -49.55
C VAL A 2 13.49 10.14 -48.07
N ALA A 3 13.31 11.27 -47.39
CA ALA A 3 13.59 11.40 -45.97
C ALA A 3 12.40 10.82 -45.18
N SER A 4 12.66 9.74 -44.44
CA SER A 4 11.73 9.16 -43.49
C SER A 4 11.44 10.13 -42.35
N VAL A 5 10.18 10.52 -42.20
CA VAL A 5 9.68 11.18 -40.99
C VAL A 5 9.40 10.08 -39.97
N VAL A 6 10.26 9.96 -38.96
CA VAL A 6 10.00 9.13 -37.79
C VAL A 6 9.06 9.93 -36.89
N LEU A 7 7.78 9.57 -36.89
CA LEU A 7 6.81 9.98 -35.88
C LEU A 7 7.21 9.30 -34.56
N VAL A 8 8.08 9.94 -33.79
CA VAL A 8 8.27 9.61 -32.37
C VAL A 8 7.00 10.11 -31.68
N GLY A 9 6.04 9.20 -31.49
CA GLY A 9 4.86 9.47 -30.69
C GLY A 9 5.30 9.87 -29.29
N CYS A 10 5.09 11.13 -28.95
CA CYS A 10 5.18 11.61 -27.57
C CYS A 10 4.13 10.84 -26.76
N ILE A 11 4.57 9.87 -25.96
CA ILE A 11 3.78 9.42 -24.82
C ILE A 11 3.58 10.68 -23.96
N PRO A 12 2.34 11.10 -23.66
CA PRO A 12 2.12 12.21 -22.76
C PRO A 12 2.70 11.79 -21.41
N ILE A 13 3.89 12.31 -21.10
CA ILE A 13 4.42 12.36 -19.74
C ILE A 13 3.45 13.28 -19.01
N LEU A 14 2.37 12.71 -18.49
CA LEU A 14 1.60 13.34 -17.44
C LEU A 14 2.64 13.82 -16.42
N PRO A 15 2.59 15.09 -15.97
CA PRO A 15 3.53 15.57 -14.98
C PRO A 15 3.49 14.59 -13.82
N SER A 16 4.58 13.85 -13.65
CA SER A 16 4.81 12.99 -12.52
C SER A 16 4.82 13.92 -11.33
N ARG A 17 3.65 14.15 -10.74
CA ARG A 17 3.55 14.70 -9.40
C ARG A 17 4.55 13.89 -8.60
N PRO A 18 5.47 14.53 -7.86
CA PRO A 18 6.34 13.77 -6.97
C PRO A 18 5.45 12.82 -6.20
N LEU A 19 5.87 11.56 -6.06
CA LEU A 19 5.27 10.59 -5.17
C LEU A 19 5.23 11.25 -3.80
N ALA A 20 4.15 11.97 -3.52
CA ALA A 20 3.90 12.53 -2.21
C ALA A 20 3.70 11.29 -1.36
N VAL A 21 4.65 11.04 -0.46
CA VAL A 21 4.50 10.01 0.56
C VAL A 21 3.13 10.25 1.17
N GLN A 22 2.18 9.38 0.83
CA GLN A 22 0.85 9.50 1.37
C GLN A 22 1.00 9.18 2.86
N PRO A 23 0.38 9.97 3.75
CA PRO A 23 0.50 9.74 5.17
C PRO A 23 -0.29 8.46 5.47
N ILE A 24 0.39 7.32 5.41
CA ILE A 24 -0.15 5.99 5.59
C ILE A 24 0.69 5.31 6.67
N SER A 25 0.01 4.61 7.57
CA SER A 25 0.64 3.74 8.56
C SER A 25 0.16 2.30 8.37
N VAL A 26 1.01 1.34 8.71
CA VAL A 26 0.71 -0.08 8.75
C VAL A 26 0.33 -0.47 10.17
N THR A 27 -0.68 -1.31 10.32
CA THR A 27 -1.14 -1.85 11.60
C THR A 27 -1.66 -3.28 11.41
N ALA A 28 -2.24 -3.86 12.46
CA ALA A 28 -2.95 -5.13 12.41
C ALA A 28 -4.43 -4.94 12.77
N VAL A 29 -5.31 -5.66 12.09
CA VAL A 29 -6.68 -5.90 12.55
C VAL A 29 -6.82 -7.38 12.82
N GLY A 30 -6.91 -7.75 14.10
CA GLY A 30 -6.77 -9.14 14.51
C GLY A 30 -5.38 -9.67 14.16
N ASP A 31 -5.32 -10.74 13.38
CA ASP A 31 -4.06 -11.41 12.99
C ASP A 31 -3.67 -11.13 11.53
N ARG A 32 -4.09 -9.98 10.98
CA ARG A 32 -3.90 -9.63 9.57
C ARG A 32 -3.36 -8.21 9.42
N ILE A 33 -2.47 -8.02 8.46
CA ILE A 33 -1.97 -6.70 8.10
C ILE A 33 -3.11 -5.84 7.55
N SER A 34 -3.14 -4.61 8.03
CA SER A 34 -4.02 -3.54 7.57
C SER A 34 -3.19 -2.26 7.44
N TRP A 35 -3.70 -1.27 6.72
CA TRP A 35 -3.13 0.07 6.72
C TRP A 35 -4.19 1.09 7.04
N VAL A 36 -3.75 2.23 7.56
CA VAL A 36 -4.58 3.40 7.85
C VAL A 36 -4.07 4.56 7.03
N GLN A 37 -4.96 5.21 6.29
CA GLN A 37 -4.66 6.51 5.71
C GLN A 37 -4.90 7.63 6.73
N CYS A 38 -3.99 8.58 6.76
CA CYS A 38 -3.98 9.71 7.68
C CYS A 38 -4.35 11.03 7.03
N LEU A 39 -4.88 10.96 5.81
CA LEU A 39 -5.60 12.06 5.20
C LEU A 39 -6.95 12.23 5.87
N ASP A 40 -7.46 13.46 5.83
CA ASP A 40 -8.78 13.81 6.35
C ASP A 40 -9.90 13.55 5.33
N GLU A 41 -9.54 13.17 4.10
CA GLU A 41 -10.44 12.85 3.00
C GLU A 41 -10.30 11.39 2.57
N SER A 42 -11.37 10.82 2.02
CA SER A 42 -11.35 9.47 1.45
C SER A 42 -10.43 9.38 0.23
N MET A 43 -9.76 8.25 0.09
CA MET A 43 -8.93 7.96 -1.08
C MET A 43 -9.65 6.98 -2.01
N ARG A 44 -9.56 7.26 -3.31
CA ARG A 44 -10.11 6.42 -4.37
C ARG A 44 -9.00 5.78 -5.17
N VAL A 45 -9.01 4.46 -5.25
CA VAL A 45 -8.01 3.66 -5.97
C VAL A 45 -8.66 2.73 -6.97
N THR A 46 -7.99 2.54 -8.11
CA THR A 46 -8.31 1.52 -9.12
C THR A 46 -7.34 0.34 -9.05
N TYR A 47 -6.18 0.52 -8.40
CA TYR A 47 -5.16 -0.51 -8.22
C TYR A 47 -4.60 -0.50 -6.80
N VAL A 48 -4.44 -1.71 -6.26
CA VAL A 48 -3.73 -1.96 -5.00
C VAL A 48 -2.83 -3.18 -5.16
N SER A 49 -1.60 -3.08 -4.65
CA SER A 49 -0.73 -4.23 -4.43
C SER A 49 -0.04 -4.11 -3.08
N ALA A 50 -0.22 -5.13 -2.24
CA ALA A 50 0.38 -5.26 -0.93
C ALA A 50 1.20 -6.55 -0.88
N ARG A 51 2.46 -6.46 -0.45
CA ARG A 51 3.37 -7.60 -0.36
C ARG A 51 4.13 -7.55 0.95
N ILE A 52 4.44 -8.72 1.51
CA ILE A 52 5.22 -8.88 2.74
C ILE A 52 6.51 -9.61 2.38
N ARG A 53 7.63 -9.19 2.96
CA ARG A 53 8.89 -9.92 2.94
C ARG A 53 9.37 -10.14 4.37
N GLU A 54 9.73 -11.37 4.72
CA GLU A 54 10.46 -11.65 5.96
C GLU A 54 11.94 -11.31 5.77
N GLU A 55 12.53 -10.59 6.72
CA GLU A 55 13.95 -10.23 6.70
C GLU A 55 14.84 -11.34 7.27
N SER A 56 14.27 -12.30 8.01
CA SER A 56 14.99 -13.46 8.52
C SER A 56 14.62 -14.73 7.74
N GLY A 57 15.62 -15.42 7.17
CA GLY A 57 15.45 -16.72 6.53
C GLY A 57 15.75 -16.72 5.03
N GLN A 58 14.99 -17.49 4.26
CA GLN A 58 15.00 -17.37 2.80
C GLN A 58 14.19 -16.12 2.47
N GLU A 59 14.85 -15.00 2.16
CA GLU A 59 14.22 -13.73 1.76
C GLU A 59 13.11 -13.99 0.72
N ARG A 60 11.89 -14.16 1.20
CA ARG A 60 10.75 -14.57 0.39
C ARG A 60 9.70 -13.48 0.52
N GLU A 61 9.24 -13.05 -0.63
CA GLU A 61 8.24 -12.00 -0.75
C GLU A 61 6.91 -12.67 -1.12
N TRP A 62 5.90 -12.47 -0.30
CA TRP A 62 4.55 -12.97 -0.52
C TRP A 62 3.59 -11.83 -0.83
N PRO A 63 2.86 -11.91 -1.94
CA PRO A 63 1.75 -11.00 -2.20
C PRO A 63 0.62 -11.29 -1.21
N VAL A 64 0.16 -10.26 -0.50
CA VAL A 64 -1.01 -10.33 0.39
C VAL A 64 -2.29 -10.10 -0.41
N LEU A 65 -2.29 -9.05 -1.23
CA LEU A 65 -3.39 -8.69 -2.11
C LEU A 65 -2.82 -7.97 -3.33
N THR A 66 -3.30 -8.33 -4.51
CA THR A 66 -3.22 -7.50 -5.71
C THR A 66 -4.60 -7.47 -6.35
N ALA A 67 -5.16 -6.27 -6.52
CA ALA A 67 -6.44 -6.06 -7.18
C ALA A 67 -6.36 -4.84 -8.10
N GLU A 68 -6.98 -4.96 -9.27
CA GLU A 68 -6.89 -3.98 -10.35
C GLU A 68 -8.22 -3.93 -11.10
N GLY A 69 -8.83 -2.75 -11.14
CA GLY A 69 -9.99 -2.44 -11.97
C GLY A 69 -9.61 -1.50 -13.12
N ASP A 70 -10.55 -1.35 -14.05
CA ASP A 70 -10.44 -0.36 -15.12
C ASP A 70 -10.64 1.07 -14.56
N ASP A 71 -10.43 2.10 -15.39
CA ASP A 71 -10.50 3.52 -14.97
C ASP A 71 -11.85 3.93 -14.34
N GLU A 72 -12.93 3.18 -14.62
CA GLU A 72 -14.27 3.42 -14.08
C GLU A 72 -14.51 2.71 -12.73
N ASP A 73 -13.72 1.67 -12.42
CA ASP A 73 -13.86 0.84 -11.23
C ASP A 73 -12.93 1.36 -10.11
N THR A 74 -13.44 2.32 -9.33
CA THR A 74 -12.72 2.82 -8.15
C THR A 74 -13.31 2.27 -6.87
N VAL A 75 -12.45 1.83 -5.96
CA VAL A 75 -12.81 1.59 -4.55
C VAL A 75 -12.41 2.80 -3.71
N GLU A 76 -13.31 3.21 -2.82
CA GLU A 76 -13.07 4.24 -1.84
C GLU A 76 -12.87 3.62 -0.46
N PHE A 77 -11.84 4.06 0.26
CA PHE A 77 -11.68 3.73 1.66
C PHE A 77 -11.53 4.98 2.52
N ALA A 78 -12.07 4.87 3.73
CA ALA A 78 -12.32 6.00 4.60
C ALA A 78 -11.05 6.49 5.31
N PRO A 79 -11.00 7.79 5.67
CA PRO A 79 -9.92 8.36 6.45
C PRO A 79 -9.81 7.74 7.84
N GLN A 80 -8.58 7.57 8.32
CA GLN A 80 -8.22 7.19 9.68
C GLN A 80 -8.82 5.86 10.17
N MET A 81 -9.31 5.01 9.26
CA MET A 81 -9.81 3.68 9.56
C MET A 81 -8.88 2.61 8.98
N PRO A 82 -8.61 1.52 9.73
CA PRO A 82 -7.91 0.37 9.19
C PRO A 82 -8.65 -0.21 7.99
N VAL A 83 -7.93 -0.38 6.88
CA VAL A 83 -8.44 -0.97 5.66
C VAL A 83 -8.44 -2.49 5.80
N ASP A 84 -9.61 -3.11 5.69
CA ASP A 84 -9.71 -4.55 5.52
C ASP A 84 -9.43 -4.88 4.05
N LEU A 85 -8.32 -5.56 3.79
CA LEU A 85 -7.82 -5.78 2.45
C LEU A 85 -8.75 -6.66 1.62
N GLN A 86 -9.39 -7.64 2.25
CA GLN A 86 -10.23 -8.59 1.55
C GLN A 86 -11.59 -7.98 1.22
N THR A 87 -12.18 -7.23 2.16
CA THR A 87 -13.54 -6.72 1.96
C THR A 87 -13.57 -5.38 1.24
N THR A 88 -12.60 -4.51 1.51
CA THR A 88 -12.60 -3.15 0.93
C THR A 88 -12.46 -3.21 -0.58
N PHE A 89 -11.55 -4.07 -1.06
CA PHE A 89 -11.24 -4.18 -2.49
C PHE A 89 -12.05 -5.27 -3.22
N ALA A 90 -13.07 -5.86 -2.57
CA ALA A 90 -13.90 -6.90 -3.19
C ALA A 90 -14.65 -6.44 -4.45
N GLY A 91 -14.80 -5.13 -4.64
CA GLY A 91 -15.38 -4.53 -5.85
C GLY A 91 -14.40 -4.44 -7.03
N LEU A 92 -13.10 -4.64 -6.82
CA LEU A 92 -12.10 -4.70 -7.88
C LEU A 92 -11.84 -6.16 -8.29
N PRO A 93 -11.51 -6.43 -9.56
CA PRO A 93 -10.96 -7.72 -9.96
C PRO A 93 -9.69 -8.05 -9.15
N VAL A 94 -9.77 -9.10 -8.33
CA VAL A 94 -8.65 -9.58 -7.53
C VAL A 94 -7.79 -10.51 -8.38
N VAL A 95 -6.54 -10.11 -8.61
CA VAL A 95 -5.53 -10.89 -9.34
C VAL A 95 -4.90 -11.93 -8.42
N GLU A 96 -4.60 -11.52 -7.19
CA GLU A 96 -3.96 -12.37 -6.20
C GLU A 96 -4.42 -11.98 -4.80
N ALA A 97 -4.70 -12.97 -3.95
CA ALA A 97 -5.00 -12.77 -2.55
C ALA A 97 -4.50 -13.97 -1.76
N ASN A 98 -3.63 -13.71 -0.78
CA ASN A 98 -3.15 -14.73 0.14
C ASN A 98 -3.51 -14.33 1.56
N ASP A 99 -4.02 -15.30 2.31
CA ASP A 99 -4.34 -15.11 3.70
C ASP A 99 -3.09 -15.38 4.54
N ILE A 100 -2.37 -14.32 4.90
CA ILE A 100 -1.08 -14.39 5.62
C ILE A 100 -1.29 -13.92 7.08
N PRO A 101 -1.35 -14.85 8.05
CA PRO A 101 -1.40 -14.50 9.46
C PRO A 101 -0.12 -13.84 9.94
N LEU A 102 -0.23 -12.79 10.76
CA LEU A 102 0.93 -12.21 11.45
C LEU A 102 1.61 -13.26 12.34
N SER A 103 0.82 -14.09 13.02
CA SER A 103 1.28 -15.21 13.84
C SER A 103 2.08 -16.28 13.08
N SER A 104 2.03 -16.29 11.73
CA SER A 104 2.83 -17.19 10.89
C SER A 104 4.19 -16.61 10.48
N LEU A 105 4.37 -15.30 10.69
CA LEU A 105 5.59 -14.57 10.36
C LEU A 105 6.50 -14.53 11.58
N ALA A 106 7.82 -14.53 11.36
CA ALA A 106 8.81 -14.48 12.41
C ALA A 106 9.70 -13.24 12.31
N GLY A 107 9.96 -12.61 13.46
CA GLY A 107 10.92 -11.52 13.57
C GLY A 107 10.45 -10.23 12.90
N THR A 108 11.30 -9.67 12.03
CA THR A 108 11.03 -8.40 11.35
C THR A 108 10.62 -8.63 9.90
N ILE A 109 9.66 -7.84 9.45
CA ILE A 109 9.15 -7.87 8.07
C ILE A 109 9.31 -6.52 7.39
N THR A 110 9.26 -6.54 6.07
CA THR A 110 9.01 -5.37 5.22
C THR A 110 7.65 -5.50 4.57
N VAL A 111 6.85 -4.45 4.63
CA VAL A 111 5.56 -4.36 3.92
C VAL A 111 5.71 -3.38 2.76
N PHE A 112 5.43 -3.86 1.55
CA PHE A 112 5.37 -3.06 0.33
C PHE A 112 3.91 -2.76 0.03
N LEU A 113 3.61 -1.49 -0.25
CA LEU A 113 2.26 -1.04 -0.59
C LEU A 113 2.32 -0.11 -1.80
N VAL A 114 1.56 -0.47 -2.84
CA VAL A 114 1.34 0.32 -4.03
C VAL A 114 -0.15 0.61 -4.14
N LEU A 115 -0.50 1.89 -4.30
CA LEU A 115 -1.85 2.38 -4.49
C LEU A 115 -1.87 3.31 -5.69
N THR A 116 -2.78 3.06 -6.64
CA THR A 116 -3.00 3.96 -7.78
C THR A 116 -4.48 4.20 -7.97
N GLY A 117 -4.84 5.44 -8.31
CA GLY A 117 -6.19 5.86 -8.65
C GLY A 117 -6.18 7.21 -9.36
N PRO A 118 -7.36 7.80 -9.61
CA PRO A 118 -7.49 9.00 -10.45
C PRO A 118 -6.69 10.21 -9.94
N ASN A 119 -6.58 10.35 -8.62
CA ASN A 119 -5.89 11.46 -7.96
C ASN A 119 -4.76 11.02 -7.03
N VAL A 120 -4.45 9.72 -6.99
CA VAL A 120 -3.48 9.16 -6.07
C VAL A 120 -2.51 8.23 -6.78
N ARG A 121 -1.24 8.38 -6.42
CA ARG A 121 -0.19 7.41 -6.72
C ARG A 121 0.75 7.36 -5.53
N ALA A 122 0.79 6.22 -4.87
CA ALA A 122 1.62 5.97 -3.70
C ALA A 122 2.35 4.65 -3.86
N GLU A 123 3.64 4.66 -3.57
CA GLU A 123 4.49 3.47 -3.52
C GLU A 123 5.36 3.63 -2.27
N MET A 124 5.21 2.70 -1.34
CA MET A 124 5.83 2.77 -0.01
C MET A 124 6.40 1.42 0.38
N ALA A 125 7.52 1.44 1.09
CA ALA A 125 8.11 0.29 1.74
C ALA A 125 8.27 0.61 3.23
N PHE A 126 7.58 -0.14 4.08
CA PHE A 126 7.65 -0.05 5.53
C PHE A 126 8.64 -1.11 5.99
N ASN A 127 9.88 -0.69 6.26
CA ASN A 127 10.99 -1.61 6.52
C ASN A 127 11.14 -1.90 8.02
N ASN A 128 11.70 -3.06 8.35
CA ASN A 128 12.07 -3.45 9.71
C ASN A 128 10.90 -3.39 10.71
N ILE A 129 9.69 -3.72 10.27
CA ILE A 129 8.53 -3.81 11.15
C ILE A 129 8.70 -5.04 12.05
N ASP A 130 8.79 -4.84 13.37
CA ASP A 130 8.66 -5.92 14.33
C ASP A 130 7.21 -6.41 14.35
N VAL A 131 6.99 -7.68 13.98
CA VAL A 131 5.65 -8.29 13.94
C VAL A 131 4.96 -8.16 15.29
N LYS A 132 5.71 -8.27 16.39
CA LYS A 132 5.16 -8.12 17.74
C LYS A 132 4.56 -6.74 17.99
N SER A 133 5.13 -5.70 17.41
CA SER A 133 4.56 -4.34 17.52
C SER A 133 3.19 -4.26 16.84
N LEU A 134 3.01 -4.94 15.71
CA LEU A 134 1.70 -5.00 15.05
C LEU A 134 0.68 -5.80 15.88
N GLU A 135 1.10 -6.94 16.45
CA GLU A 135 0.26 -7.76 17.35
C GLU A 135 -0.17 -6.98 18.62
N ASP A 136 0.71 -6.12 19.13
CA ASP A 136 0.43 -5.21 20.25
C ASP A 136 -0.47 -4.01 19.84
N GLY A 137 -0.96 -3.99 18.59
CA GLY A 137 -1.87 -2.98 18.07
C GLY A 137 -1.22 -1.64 17.72
N LYS A 138 0.10 -1.63 17.46
CA LYS A 138 0.81 -0.39 17.10
C LYS A 138 0.62 -0.02 15.64
N PHE A 139 0.94 1.24 15.35
CA PHE A 139 0.97 1.80 14.01
C PHE A 139 2.41 2.08 13.62
N VAL A 140 2.84 1.56 12.47
CA VAL A 140 4.20 1.76 11.95
C VAL A 140 4.14 2.62 10.70
N TYR A 141 4.89 3.71 10.69
CA TYR A 141 4.95 4.62 9.56
C TYR A 141 6.09 4.24 8.61
N HIS A 142 6.05 4.79 7.40
CA HIS A 142 7.08 4.55 6.38
C HIS A 142 8.51 4.94 6.85
N SER A 143 8.61 5.84 7.84
CA SER A 143 9.85 6.32 8.45
C SER A 143 10.45 5.29 9.42
N GLY A 144 9.70 4.25 9.77
CA GLY A 144 10.03 3.28 10.81
C GLY A 144 9.59 3.70 12.22
N GLU A 145 9.00 4.88 12.38
CA GLU A 145 8.45 5.32 13.67
C GLU A 145 7.21 4.50 14.04
N ILE A 146 7.04 4.27 15.35
CA ILE A 146 5.96 3.46 15.92
C ILE A 146 5.10 4.37 16.81
N SER A 147 3.78 4.24 16.69
CA SER A 147 2.79 4.99 17.47
C SER A 147 1.73 4.09 18.09
N ASP A 148 1.16 4.58 19.19
CA ASP A 148 0.00 3.97 19.87
C ASP A 148 -1.34 4.34 19.21
N SER A 149 -1.39 5.43 18.45
CA SER A 149 -2.59 5.84 17.70
C SER A 149 -2.29 6.11 16.23
N PRO A 150 -3.29 5.91 15.35
CA PRO A 150 -3.13 6.20 13.94
C PRO A 150 -2.95 7.70 13.75
N CYS A 151 -2.07 8.08 12.83
CA CYS A 151 -1.97 9.45 12.33
C CYS A 151 -1.46 10.50 13.33
N ASP A 152 -0.83 10.07 14.42
CA ASP A 152 -0.26 10.91 15.47
C ASP A 152 1.10 11.54 15.11
N MET A 153 1.68 11.25 13.93
CA MET A 153 2.95 11.87 13.55
C MET A 153 2.76 13.37 13.26
N PRO A 154 3.66 14.24 13.78
CA PRO A 154 3.72 15.63 13.37
C PRO A 154 3.88 15.73 11.85
N ARG A 155 2.97 16.46 11.19
CA ARG A 155 3.11 16.83 9.79
C ARG A 155 4.17 17.94 9.71
N ASP A 156 5.44 17.57 9.57
CA ASP A 156 6.54 18.52 9.29
C ASP A 156 6.41 19.15 7.89
#